data_AF-A0A1I0R478-F1
#
_entry.id   AF-A0A1I0R478-F1
#
_cell.length_a   1.000
_cell.length_b   1.000
_cell.length_c   1.000
_cell.angle_alpha   90.00
_cell.angle_beta   90.00
_cell.angle_gamma   90.00
#
_symmetry.space_group_name_H-M   'P 1'
#
loop_
_entity.id
_entity.type
_entity.pdbx_description
1 polymer ?
#
loop_
_entity_poly.entity_id
_entity_poly.type
_entity_poly.pdbx_seq_one_letter_code
_entity_poly.pdbx_strand_id
1 'polypeptide(L)'
;MRKKILDKIKNIKDNNRHIKLSIIGISSLILCFVMIMFAYNTFAAQKNKANEETTQASNKQKNLSTGMAIESSFTTDEPFLEEVVLETEAEPEAEEAVITTVIPIEKLKIATEDLSTPEPVKTDEVASLDEHIDFPSNEISKLVYGIDVSKWQGKIDWVKVKAEGIDFAMIKMGGRSTGAAGELYVDSCFENNIQGALANGIQVGIYFFSQAVTEQEAREEASMVVDYIKKYKITYPVSFDWESASDYRVNNYGVSKEALTSICSVFCDTVANSGYAPMVYFNKSDWEYAVNGQELTAKYKTWYARPFNQYYYTPETYQYGQDLPSFKYSYQMWQYGATNSIDGIDGYVDTNIAFFTYGNYKVDKSPVTLTVPSTTITTNVGVSVDLMNGVSATNSIGYNVTKDISIAVIDKDGDDVSSDPSYAINNPGKYTIHYRYKDPAGEQKDVTAIFTVRNIPTLTLASSNFSYSYNNASSAEANKNALLKLVADNATALTYEGKAITAKTDIASKIPDVLVNGIYKVTYTAEDGLGLSTTFSVKVTITNVNGQTVSSEQ
;
A
#
# COMPACT_ATOMS: atom_id res chain seq x y z
N MET A 1 -45.80 -6.90 -0.16
CA MET A 1 -45.86 -5.59 0.53
C MET A 1 -45.21 -4.45 -0.27
N ARG A 2 -43.89 -4.44 -0.47
CA ARG A 2 -43.04 -3.39 -1.10
C ARG A 2 -43.77 -2.35 -2.01
N LYS A 3 -44.47 -2.80 -3.06
CA LYS A 3 -45.16 -1.90 -4.02
C LYS A 3 -46.20 -0.97 -3.34
N LYS A 4 -47.10 -1.51 -2.50
CA LYS A 4 -48.10 -0.72 -1.74
C LYS A 4 -47.50 0.28 -0.73
N ILE A 5 -46.23 0.12 -0.35
CA ILE A 5 -45.51 1.05 0.53
C ILE A 5 -44.94 2.21 -0.30
N LEU A 6 -44.30 1.90 -1.43
CA LEU A 6 -43.77 2.89 -2.38
C LEU A 6 -44.89 3.79 -2.93
N ASP A 7 -46.05 3.22 -3.28
CA ASP A 7 -47.22 3.97 -3.77
C ASP A 7 -47.76 4.96 -2.71
N LYS A 8 -47.66 4.65 -1.41
CA LYS A 8 -48.01 5.58 -0.32
C LYS A 8 -47.00 6.69 -0.11
N ILE A 9 -45.70 6.41 -0.26
CA ILE A 9 -44.62 7.40 -0.10
C ILE A 9 -44.71 8.50 -1.18
N LYS A 10 -45.19 8.16 -2.39
CA LYS A 10 -45.23 9.06 -3.55
C LYS A 10 -46.22 10.24 -3.43
N ASN A 11 -47.13 10.23 -2.45
CA ASN A 11 -48.15 11.27 -2.25
C ASN A 11 -47.85 12.28 -1.11
N ILE A 12 -46.65 12.25 -0.51
CA ILE A 12 -46.27 13.16 0.58
C ILE A 12 -45.59 14.42 0.02
N LYS A 13 -46.32 15.55 0.02
CA LYS A 13 -45.85 16.88 -0.40
C LYS A 13 -44.56 17.31 0.32
N ASP A 14 -43.71 18.05 -0.39
CA ASP A 14 -42.25 18.07 -0.16
C ASP A 14 -41.68 18.93 0.98
N ASN A 15 -42.50 19.40 1.92
CA ASN A 15 -42.05 20.33 2.98
C ASN A 15 -41.50 19.65 4.26
N ASN A 16 -41.02 18.40 4.22
CA ASN A 16 -40.37 17.77 5.39
C ASN A 16 -39.36 16.65 5.03
N ARG A 17 -38.09 17.03 4.80
CA ARG A 17 -36.99 16.11 4.42
C ARG A 17 -36.64 15.08 5.51
N HIS A 18 -36.69 15.48 6.79
CA HIS A 18 -36.38 14.59 7.93
C HIS A 18 -37.36 13.42 8.10
N ILE A 19 -38.66 13.64 7.82
CA ILE A 19 -39.68 12.59 7.96
C ILE A 19 -39.50 11.50 6.89
N LYS A 20 -39.13 11.88 5.66
CA LYS A 20 -38.80 10.91 4.59
C LYS A 20 -37.61 10.02 4.99
N LEU A 21 -36.56 10.57 5.60
CA LEU A 21 -35.40 9.82 6.08
C LEU A 21 -35.76 8.85 7.23
N SER A 22 -36.50 9.32 8.23
CA SER A 22 -36.88 8.51 9.41
C SER A 22 -37.71 7.28 9.03
N ILE A 23 -38.67 7.44 8.10
CA ILE A 23 -39.52 6.33 7.63
C ILE A 23 -38.71 5.30 6.82
N ILE A 24 -37.71 5.74 6.05
CA ILE A 24 -36.80 4.84 5.33
C ILE A 24 -35.94 4.05 6.32
N GLY A 25 -35.34 4.70 7.32
CA GLY A 25 -34.54 4.03 8.37
C GLY A 25 -35.32 2.94 9.11
N ILE A 26 -36.54 3.26 9.58
CA ILE A 26 -37.41 2.29 10.26
C ILE A 26 -37.79 1.13 9.33
N SER A 27 -38.06 1.40 8.05
CA SER A 27 -38.36 0.36 7.05
C SER A 27 -37.18 -0.59 6.82
N SER A 28 -35.96 -0.07 6.82
CA SER A 28 -34.73 -0.87 6.70
C SER A 28 -34.48 -1.71 7.95
N LEU A 29 -34.64 -1.17 9.17
CA LEU A 29 -34.49 -1.94 10.41
C LEU A 29 -35.47 -3.13 10.46
N ILE A 30 -36.74 -2.93 10.10
CA ILE A 30 -37.73 -4.00 10.05
C ILE A 30 -37.33 -5.08 9.04
N LEU A 31 -36.78 -4.70 7.89
CA LEU A 31 -36.31 -5.66 6.88
C LEU A 31 -35.10 -6.46 7.40
N CYS A 32 -34.14 -5.82 8.06
CA CYS A 32 -33.02 -6.50 8.72
C CYS A 32 -33.50 -7.48 9.80
N PHE A 33 -34.46 -7.08 10.64
CA PHE A 33 -35.02 -7.96 11.68
C PHE A 33 -35.71 -9.20 11.07
N VAL A 34 -36.45 -9.04 9.97
CA VAL A 34 -37.04 -10.17 9.24
C VAL A 34 -35.97 -11.07 8.61
N MET A 35 -34.89 -10.51 8.05
CA MET A 35 -33.76 -11.28 7.50
C MET A 35 -33.05 -12.08 8.59
N ILE A 36 -32.79 -11.49 9.76
CA ILE A 36 -32.17 -12.15 10.92
C ILE A 36 -33.06 -13.29 11.43
N MET A 37 -34.37 -13.06 11.58
CA MET A 37 -35.32 -14.11 11.95
C MET A 37 -35.39 -15.25 10.93
N PHE A 38 -35.25 -14.95 9.64
CA PHE A 38 -35.22 -15.98 8.59
C PHE A 38 -33.92 -16.79 8.66
N ALA A 39 -32.77 -16.12 8.79
CA ALA A 39 -31.46 -16.75 8.96
C ALA A 39 -31.40 -17.66 10.19
N TYR A 40 -31.91 -17.18 11.33
CA TYR A 40 -32.01 -17.96 12.57
C TYR A 40 -32.87 -19.21 12.40
N ASN A 41 -34.03 -19.10 11.74
CA ASN A 41 -34.89 -20.25 11.45
C ASN A 41 -34.24 -21.26 10.50
N THR A 42 -33.50 -20.81 9.47
CA THR A 42 -32.74 -21.74 8.60
C THR A 42 -31.58 -22.42 9.35
N PHE A 43 -30.88 -21.71 10.24
CA PHE A 43 -29.80 -22.27 11.03
C PHE A 43 -30.32 -23.28 12.07
N ALA A 44 -31.45 -22.99 12.72
CA ALA A 44 -32.13 -23.94 13.61
C ALA A 44 -32.60 -25.21 12.86
N ALA A 45 -33.13 -25.06 11.64
CA ALA A 45 -33.51 -26.19 10.80
C ALA A 45 -32.30 -27.06 10.39
N GLN A 46 -31.18 -26.44 10.01
CA GLN A 46 -29.93 -27.15 9.70
C GLN A 46 -29.38 -27.89 10.94
N LYS A 47 -29.36 -27.25 12.11
CA LYS A 47 -28.88 -27.86 13.37
C LYS A 47 -29.72 -29.08 13.78
N ASN A 48 -31.04 -29.01 13.61
CA ASN A 48 -31.92 -30.17 13.88
C ASN A 48 -31.61 -31.33 12.92
N LYS A 49 -31.38 -31.04 11.64
CA LYS A 49 -31.05 -32.06 10.63
C LYS A 49 -29.71 -32.76 10.92
N ALA A 50 -28.68 -32.01 11.32
CA ALA A 50 -27.39 -32.55 11.72
C ALA A 50 -27.49 -33.49 12.95
N ASN A 51 -28.37 -33.16 13.92
CA ASN A 51 -28.63 -34.04 15.07
C ASN A 51 -29.32 -35.36 14.66
N GLU A 52 -30.26 -35.33 13.71
CA GLU A 52 -30.90 -36.54 13.17
C GLU A 52 -29.89 -37.45 12.44
N GLU A 53 -29.06 -36.86 11.56
CA GLU A 53 -28.03 -37.58 10.81
C GLU A 53 -26.96 -38.20 11.76
N THR A 54 -26.55 -37.46 12.81
CA THR A 54 -25.64 -37.97 13.87
C THR A 54 -26.25 -39.14 14.65
N THR A 55 -27.57 -39.08 14.92
CA THR A 55 -28.30 -40.14 15.64
C THR A 55 -28.41 -41.43 14.82
N GLN A 56 -28.50 -41.33 13.48
CA GLN A 56 -28.45 -42.50 12.60
C GLN A 56 -27.04 -43.12 12.53
N ALA A 57 -25.99 -42.31 12.51
CA ALA A 57 -24.60 -42.79 12.49
C ALA A 57 -24.27 -43.63 13.74
N SER A 58 -24.60 -43.14 14.94
CA SER A 58 -24.33 -43.82 16.21
C SER A 58 -24.99 -45.21 16.30
N ASN A 59 -26.22 -45.35 15.81
CA ASN A 59 -26.93 -46.64 15.80
C ASN A 59 -26.33 -47.65 14.79
N LYS A 60 -25.66 -47.19 13.73
CA LYS A 60 -25.03 -48.07 12.73
C LYS A 60 -23.76 -48.74 13.28
N GLN A 61 -22.98 -48.02 14.08
CA GLN A 61 -21.70 -48.51 14.63
C GLN A 61 -21.88 -49.53 15.76
N LYS A 62 -23.03 -49.51 16.46
CA LYS A 62 -23.32 -50.40 17.61
C LYS A 62 -23.67 -51.84 17.21
N ASN A 63 -23.98 -52.10 15.94
CA ASN A 63 -24.35 -53.42 15.42
C ASN A 63 -23.17 -54.21 14.82
N LEU A 64 -21.94 -53.71 14.90
CA LEU A 64 -20.78 -54.29 14.18
C LEU A 64 -19.76 -55.04 15.06
N SER A 65 -19.93 -55.04 16.40
CA SER A 65 -18.93 -55.61 17.34
C SER A 65 -19.35 -56.91 18.04
N THR A 66 -20.33 -57.64 17.49
CA THR A 66 -20.78 -58.93 18.04
C THR A 66 -20.88 -59.98 16.95
N GLY A 67 -19.77 -60.66 16.65
CA GLY A 67 -19.74 -61.76 15.69
C GLY A 67 -18.42 -62.54 15.71
N MET A 68 -18.54 -63.86 15.85
CA MET A 68 -17.51 -64.89 15.58
C MET A 68 -16.24 -64.89 16.45
N ALA A 69 -16.20 -65.85 17.37
CA ALA A 69 -14.98 -66.52 17.83
C ALA A 69 -15.10 -68.02 17.48
N ILE A 70 -14.04 -68.65 16.98
CA ILE A 70 -13.85 -70.11 16.89
C ILE A 70 -12.37 -70.41 17.16
N GLU A 71 -12.11 -71.54 17.82
CA GLU A 71 -10.79 -72.01 18.27
C GLU A 71 -10.02 -72.78 17.19
N SER A 72 -8.70 -72.94 17.35
CA SER A 72 -8.01 -74.23 17.20
C SER A 72 -6.55 -74.14 17.65
N SER A 73 -5.96 -75.30 17.96
CA SER A 73 -4.62 -75.46 18.55
C SER A 73 -3.79 -76.50 17.80
N PHE A 74 -2.47 -76.32 17.69
CA PHE A 74 -1.49 -77.34 18.12
C PHE A 74 -0.08 -76.74 18.28
N THR A 75 0.97 -77.58 18.36
CA THR A 75 2.18 -77.30 19.15
C THR A 75 3.51 -77.49 18.42
N THR A 76 4.57 -76.99 19.08
CA THR A 76 5.95 -77.53 19.18
C THR A 76 6.96 -77.43 18.02
N ASP A 77 8.20 -77.20 18.48
CA ASP A 77 9.52 -77.53 17.94
C ASP A 77 10.22 -76.62 16.90
N GLU A 78 11.36 -76.09 17.35
CA GLU A 78 12.50 -75.58 16.58
C GLU A 78 13.48 -76.77 16.30
N PRO A 79 14.46 -76.68 15.37
CA PRO A 79 15.68 -75.95 15.69
C PRO A 79 16.39 -75.24 14.51
N PHE A 80 17.23 -74.25 14.85
CA PHE A 80 18.51 -73.89 14.20
C PHE A 80 18.72 -74.20 12.70
N LEU A 81 18.92 -73.13 11.91
CA LEU A 81 19.97 -73.09 10.90
C LEU A 81 20.80 -71.80 11.05
N GLU A 82 22.07 -71.91 10.68
CA GLU A 82 23.14 -70.94 10.91
C GLU A 82 23.40 -70.18 9.59
N GLU A 83 23.01 -68.90 9.52
CA GLU A 83 23.18 -68.06 8.32
C GLU A 83 24.20 -66.94 8.54
N VAL A 84 25.02 -66.72 7.50
CA VAL A 84 26.30 -66.00 7.55
C VAL A 84 26.14 -64.52 7.89
N VAL A 85 26.85 -64.05 8.92
CA VAL A 85 27.07 -62.62 9.14
C VAL A 85 27.97 -62.08 8.03
N LEU A 86 27.38 -61.31 7.11
CA LEU A 86 28.12 -60.44 6.21
C LEU A 86 28.33 -59.09 6.89
N GLU A 87 29.56 -58.81 7.32
CA GLU A 87 29.96 -57.48 7.78
C GLU A 87 29.99 -56.51 6.59
N THR A 88 28.87 -55.83 6.34
CA THR A 88 28.86 -54.57 5.61
C THR A 88 29.21 -53.44 6.58
N GLU A 89 30.43 -52.91 6.50
CA GLU A 89 30.76 -51.64 7.16
C GLU A 89 29.83 -50.56 6.61
N ALA A 90 28.90 -50.09 7.44
CA ALA A 90 28.13 -48.89 7.12
C ALA A 90 29.05 -47.69 7.29
N GLU A 91 29.41 -47.02 6.19
CA GLU A 91 29.96 -45.67 6.27
C GLU A 91 28.97 -44.79 7.05
N PRO A 92 29.44 -43.90 7.95
CA PRO A 92 28.53 -43.00 8.65
C PRO A 92 27.88 -42.07 7.63
N GLU A 93 26.54 -42.12 7.52
CA GLU A 93 25.78 -41.07 6.85
C GLU A 93 26.15 -39.74 7.53
N ALA A 94 26.78 -38.85 6.77
CA ALA A 94 27.11 -37.53 7.27
C ALA A 94 25.80 -36.76 7.47
N GLU A 95 25.55 -36.29 8.70
CA GLU A 95 24.50 -35.30 8.95
C GLU A 95 24.76 -34.10 8.02
N GLU A 96 23.87 -33.86 7.05
CA GLU A 96 23.99 -32.68 6.19
C GLU A 96 23.91 -31.44 7.08
N ALA A 97 25.01 -30.69 7.15
CA ALA A 97 25.13 -29.54 8.05
C ALA A 97 24.11 -28.46 7.66
N VAL A 98 23.02 -28.38 8.42
CA VAL A 98 21.85 -27.53 8.16
C VAL A 98 22.27 -26.08 7.91
N ILE A 99 22.10 -25.62 6.67
CA ILE A 99 22.69 -24.37 6.19
C ILE A 99 21.84 -23.17 6.64
N THR A 100 22.11 -22.68 7.85
CA THR A 100 21.37 -21.56 8.47
C THR A 100 21.85 -20.17 8.00
N THR A 101 22.66 -20.07 6.94
CA THR A 101 23.08 -18.77 6.37
C THR A 101 21.99 -18.13 5.51
N VAL A 102 21.90 -16.80 5.53
CA VAL A 102 20.93 -16.02 4.74
C VAL A 102 21.09 -16.28 3.23
N ILE A 103 19.96 -16.46 2.55
CA ILE A 103 19.86 -16.49 1.08
C ILE A 103 19.74 -15.03 0.58
N PRO A 104 20.63 -14.57 -0.32
CA PRO A 104 20.52 -13.24 -0.92
C PRO A 104 19.17 -12.99 -1.59
N ILE A 105 18.61 -11.80 -1.34
CA ILE A 105 17.21 -11.45 -1.67
C ILE A 105 16.88 -11.57 -3.15
N GLU A 106 17.86 -11.33 -4.04
CA GLU A 106 17.72 -11.42 -5.50
C GLU A 106 17.55 -12.86 -6.03
N LYS A 107 17.66 -13.86 -5.14
CA LYS A 107 17.43 -15.28 -5.44
C LYS A 107 16.08 -15.78 -4.95
N LEU A 108 15.36 -15.00 -4.14
CA LEU A 108 14.03 -15.36 -3.63
C LEU A 108 12.94 -14.99 -4.64
N LYS A 109 11.98 -15.88 -4.83
CA LYS A 109 10.77 -15.62 -5.62
C LYS A 109 9.71 -15.00 -4.73
N ILE A 110 9.84 -13.70 -4.49
CA ILE A 110 8.80 -12.89 -3.86
C ILE A 110 7.73 -12.59 -4.91
N ALA A 111 6.49 -12.94 -4.63
CA ALA A 111 5.35 -12.54 -5.45
C ALA A 111 5.20 -11.02 -5.37
N THR A 112 5.03 -10.37 -6.52
CA THR A 112 4.78 -8.91 -6.55
C THR A 112 3.39 -8.56 -5.99
N GLU A 113 2.49 -9.53 -5.88
CA GLU A 113 1.23 -9.41 -5.15
C GLU A 113 1.36 -10.08 -3.78
N ASP A 114 0.81 -9.45 -2.75
CA ASP A 114 0.52 -10.13 -1.48
C ASP A 114 -0.67 -11.07 -1.69
N LEU A 115 -0.33 -12.33 -1.95
CA LEU A 115 -1.27 -13.40 -2.29
C LEU A 115 -2.03 -13.96 -1.08
N SER A 116 -1.93 -13.36 0.11
CA SER A 116 -2.86 -13.70 1.20
C SER A 116 -4.22 -13.04 0.94
N THR A 117 -5.24 -13.88 0.72
CA THR A 117 -6.62 -13.43 0.58
C THR A 117 -7.52 -14.03 1.67
N PRO A 118 -8.35 -13.21 2.35
CA PRO A 118 -8.33 -11.76 2.26
C PRO A 118 -7.07 -11.17 2.94
N GLU A 119 -6.66 -9.90 2.77
CA GLU A 119 -6.25 -9.11 1.58
C GLU A 119 -5.42 -7.89 2.09
N PRO A 120 -4.62 -7.10 1.31
CA PRO A 120 -3.96 -7.30 0.00
C PRO A 120 -2.50 -6.70 -0.04
N VAL A 121 -2.14 -5.81 -1.00
CA VAL A 121 -1.08 -5.89 -2.05
C VAL A 121 -0.37 -4.50 -2.32
N LYS A 122 0.84 -4.20 -2.91
CA LYS A 122 1.97 -4.88 -3.64
C LYS A 122 3.38 -4.73 -2.93
N THR A 123 4.37 -4.04 -3.54
CA THR A 123 5.86 -4.13 -3.40
C THR A 123 6.53 -2.71 -3.58
N ASP A 124 7.80 -2.35 -3.92
CA ASP A 124 9.00 -2.92 -4.62
C ASP A 124 10.34 -2.15 -4.27
N GLU A 125 11.52 -2.68 -4.68
CA GLU A 125 12.85 -2.08 -5.08
C GLU A 125 13.53 -0.82 -4.42
N VAL A 126 14.87 -0.65 -4.24
CA VAL A 126 16.10 -1.48 -4.02
C VAL A 126 17.14 -0.61 -3.26
N ALA A 127 18.03 -1.17 -2.41
CA ALA A 127 19.48 -0.82 -2.28
C ALA A 127 20.15 -1.52 -1.06
N SER A 128 21.46 -1.81 -1.12
CA SER A 128 22.23 -2.49 -0.06
C SER A 128 23.20 -1.57 0.69
N LEU A 129 23.29 -1.76 2.02
CA LEU A 129 24.34 -1.25 2.91
C LEU A 129 24.57 -2.29 4.02
N ASP A 130 25.83 -2.56 4.34
CA ASP A 130 26.26 -3.41 5.48
C ASP A 130 26.67 -2.52 6.66
N GLU A 131 25.91 -2.54 7.75
CA GLU A 131 26.41 -2.21 9.09
C GLU A 131 25.88 -3.24 10.10
N HIS A 132 26.75 -3.68 11.00
CA HIS A 132 26.48 -4.78 11.93
C HIS A 132 25.81 -4.23 13.19
N ILE A 133 24.50 -4.44 13.33
CA ILE A 133 23.72 -3.94 14.48
C ILE A 133 24.01 -4.80 15.71
N ASP A 134 24.62 -4.21 16.74
CA ASP A 134 24.86 -4.87 18.02
C ASP A 134 23.57 -4.97 18.85
N PHE A 135 23.37 -6.11 19.52
CA PHE A 135 22.18 -6.37 20.32
C PHE A 135 22.18 -5.53 21.61
N PRO A 136 21.03 -4.98 22.04
CA PRO A 136 20.88 -4.45 23.38
C PRO A 136 20.90 -5.61 24.41
N SER A 137 22.08 -5.89 24.95
CA SER A 137 22.38 -6.95 25.94
C SER A 137 21.82 -6.67 27.35
N ASN A 138 20.65 -6.04 27.41
CA ASN A 138 20.07 -5.42 28.59
C ASN A 138 18.57 -5.74 28.76
N GLU A 139 18.19 -6.99 28.48
CA GLU A 139 16.82 -7.47 28.70
C GLU A 139 16.43 -7.31 30.19
N ILE A 140 15.32 -6.62 30.43
CA ILE A 140 14.76 -6.33 31.76
C ILE A 140 13.44 -7.10 31.87
N SER A 141 13.30 -7.92 32.92
CA SER A 141 11.99 -8.50 33.24
C SER A 141 11.05 -7.39 33.75
N LYS A 142 9.99 -7.14 32.98
CA LYS A 142 8.98 -6.10 33.19
C LYS A 142 7.70 -6.58 32.51
N LEU A 143 6.54 -6.38 33.14
CA LEU A 143 5.26 -6.49 32.43
C LEU A 143 5.13 -5.30 31.45
N VAL A 144 4.97 -5.59 30.18
CA VAL A 144 4.82 -4.59 29.11
C VAL A 144 3.65 -4.93 28.23
N TYR A 145 2.92 -3.91 27.79
CA TYR A 145 1.74 -4.02 26.92
C TYR A 145 2.11 -3.80 25.47
N GLY A 146 1.48 -4.58 24.59
CA GLY A 146 1.70 -4.48 23.16
C GLY A 146 0.52 -4.96 22.32
N ILE A 147 0.68 -4.84 21.01
CA ILE A 147 -0.24 -5.29 19.98
C ILE A 147 0.51 -6.10 18.92
N ASP A 148 -0.19 -6.90 18.15
CA ASP A 148 0.31 -7.39 16.87
C ASP A 148 -0.55 -6.84 15.72
N VAL A 149 0.12 -6.41 14.63
CA VAL A 149 -0.52 -5.64 13.55
C VAL A 149 0.04 -5.96 12.17
N SER A 150 -0.84 -5.76 11.19
CA SER A 150 -0.64 -6.03 9.77
C SER A 150 -1.44 -5.02 8.94
N LYS A 151 -1.54 -5.24 7.63
CA LYS A 151 -2.51 -4.56 6.75
C LYS A 151 -3.97 -4.63 7.21
N TRP A 152 -4.35 -5.61 8.03
CA TRP A 152 -5.72 -5.77 8.53
C TRP A 152 -6.21 -4.59 9.38
N GLN A 153 -5.29 -3.95 10.10
CA GLN A 153 -5.54 -2.74 10.90
C GLN A 153 -5.49 -1.45 10.06
N GLY A 154 -5.17 -1.56 8.75
CA GLY A 154 -5.19 -0.47 7.80
C GLY A 154 -4.27 0.69 8.20
N LYS A 155 -4.85 1.88 8.35
CA LYS A 155 -4.11 3.10 8.70
C LYS A 155 -4.18 3.37 10.21
N ILE A 156 -3.09 3.09 10.90
CA ILE A 156 -2.97 3.28 12.34
C ILE A 156 -2.53 4.72 12.68
N ASP A 157 -3.21 5.39 13.62
CA ASP A 157 -2.73 6.60 14.28
C ASP A 157 -1.87 6.23 15.50
N TRP A 158 -0.58 6.07 15.25
CA TRP A 158 0.40 5.61 16.23
C TRP A 158 0.61 6.55 17.42
N VAL A 159 0.18 7.83 17.32
CA VAL A 159 0.21 8.77 18.45
C VAL A 159 -0.86 8.39 19.48
N LYS A 160 -2.06 8.03 19.01
CA LYS A 160 -3.15 7.51 19.86
C LYS A 160 -2.80 6.15 20.46
N VAL A 161 -2.28 5.22 19.65
CA VAL A 161 -1.83 3.90 20.13
C VAL A 161 -0.79 4.01 21.25
N LYS A 162 0.14 4.97 21.16
CA LYS A 162 1.09 5.23 22.25
C LYS A 162 0.44 5.85 23.50
N ALA A 163 -0.59 6.68 23.33
CA ALA A 163 -1.35 7.25 24.45
C ALA A 163 -2.17 6.21 25.22
N GLU A 164 -2.63 5.14 24.56
CA GLU A 164 -3.27 3.95 25.17
C GLU A 164 -2.27 3.04 25.92
N GLY A 165 -1.00 3.44 26.06
CA GLY A 165 0.00 2.72 26.86
C GLY A 165 0.69 1.55 26.16
N ILE A 166 0.53 1.42 24.84
CA ILE A 166 1.22 0.42 24.02
C ILE A 166 2.74 0.74 23.99
N ASP A 167 3.55 -0.19 24.49
CA ASP A 167 5.00 -0.05 24.64
C ASP A 167 5.80 -0.88 23.62
N PHE A 168 5.22 -1.95 23.07
CA PHE A 168 5.76 -2.69 21.93
C PHE A 168 4.69 -3.02 20.87
N ALA A 169 5.12 -3.31 19.65
CA ALA A 169 4.27 -3.85 18.59
C ALA A 169 5.01 -4.95 17.81
N MET A 170 4.33 -6.07 17.54
CA MET A 170 4.81 -7.10 16.63
C MET A 170 4.24 -6.81 15.23
N ILE A 171 5.09 -6.43 14.29
CA ILE A 171 4.66 -6.00 12.95
C ILE A 171 4.79 -7.18 11.98
N LYS A 172 3.76 -7.46 11.19
CA LYS A 172 3.86 -8.43 10.09
C LYS A 172 4.84 -7.89 9.03
N MET A 173 5.92 -8.60 8.76
CA MET A 173 6.77 -8.30 7.60
C MET A 173 6.14 -8.83 6.32
N GLY A 174 5.60 -10.05 6.39
CA GLY A 174 5.07 -10.76 5.24
C GLY A 174 4.63 -12.17 5.59
N GLY A 175 4.63 -13.05 4.60
CA GLY A 175 4.33 -14.47 4.80
C GLY A 175 4.61 -15.33 3.57
N ARG A 176 4.30 -16.61 3.67
CA ARG A 176 4.19 -17.55 2.56
C ARG A 176 2.72 -17.90 2.32
N SER A 177 2.29 -17.99 1.07
CA SER A 177 0.87 -18.15 0.74
C SER A 177 0.32 -19.54 1.13
N THR A 178 -0.95 -19.59 1.53
CA THR A 178 -1.66 -20.82 1.94
C THR A 178 -2.06 -21.71 0.76
N GLY A 179 -1.93 -21.21 -0.48
CA GLY A 179 -2.10 -22.01 -1.70
C GLY A 179 -0.90 -22.93 -1.95
N ALA A 180 -1.11 -24.02 -2.70
CA ALA A 180 -0.10 -25.08 -2.88
C ALA A 180 1.27 -24.58 -3.37
N ALA A 181 1.30 -23.50 -4.17
CA ALA A 181 2.53 -22.89 -4.68
C ALA A 181 3.47 -22.35 -3.58
N GLY A 182 2.95 -21.96 -2.40
CA GLY A 182 3.76 -21.49 -1.28
C GLY A 182 4.62 -20.28 -1.63
N GLU A 183 4.02 -19.24 -2.21
CA GLU A 183 4.71 -18.04 -2.69
C GLU A 183 4.97 -17.04 -1.57
N LEU A 184 6.18 -16.47 -1.52
CA LEU A 184 6.56 -15.47 -0.53
C LEU A 184 5.94 -14.10 -0.85
N TYR A 185 5.52 -13.34 0.16
CA TYR A 185 4.97 -12.00 0.00
C TYR A 185 5.36 -11.06 1.16
N VAL A 186 5.28 -9.74 0.90
CA VAL A 186 5.43 -8.65 1.89
C VAL A 186 4.03 -8.19 2.30
N ASP A 187 3.82 -7.88 3.58
CA ASP A 187 2.58 -7.24 4.04
C ASP A 187 2.53 -5.79 3.53
N SER A 188 1.45 -5.44 2.82
CA SER A 188 1.29 -4.13 2.18
C SER A 188 1.32 -2.92 3.13
N CYS A 189 1.19 -3.11 4.45
CA CYS A 189 1.32 -2.07 5.47
C CYS A 189 2.60 -2.19 6.33
N PHE A 190 3.47 -3.19 6.10
CA PHE A 190 4.71 -3.40 6.86
C PHE A 190 5.49 -2.09 7.06
N GLU A 191 5.89 -1.44 5.95
CA GLU A 191 6.71 -0.23 5.93
C GLU A 191 6.06 0.94 6.73
N ASN A 192 4.74 1.07 6.66
CA ASN A 192 3.98 2.11 7.36
C ASN A 192 3.85 1.81 8.86
N ASN A 193 3.62 0.55 9.21
CA ASN A 193 3.44 0.11 10.58
C ASN A 193 4.77 0.13 11.36
N ILE A 194 5.86 -0.33 10.76
CA ILE A 194 7.20 -0.27 11.39
C ILE A 194 7.66 1.17 11.59
N GLN A 195 7.60 2.02 10.56
CA GLN A 195 7.99 3.43 10.70
C GLN A 195 7.08 4.16 11.68
N GLY A 196 5.78 3.83 11.72
CA GLY A 196 4.82 4.43 12.63
C GLY A 196 5.05 4.11 14.12
N ALA A 197 5.31 2.84 14.43
CA ALA A 197 5.67 2.40 15.78
C ALA A 197 7.00 3.02 16.24
N LEU A 198 8.05 2.93 15.40
CA LEU A 198 9.37 3.51 15.69
C LEU A 198 9.30 5.02 15.93
N ALA A 199 8.55 5.77 15.09
CA ALA A 199 8.40 7.21 15.23
C ALA A 199 7.69 7.63 16.53
N ASN A 200 6.91 6.75 17.15
CA ASN A 200 6.23 7.00 18.43
C ASN A 200 6.94 6.37 19.63
N GLY A 201 8.16 5.83 19.45
CA GLY A 201 8.93 5.21 20.54
C GLY A 201 8.29 3.93 21.08
N ILE A 202 7.56 3.22 20.24
CA ILE A 202 7.08 1.85 20.48
C ILE A 202 8.19 0.90 20.03
N GLN A 203 8.57 -0.06 20.87
CA GLN A 203 9.56 -1.07 20.51
C GLN A 203 8.99 -2.00 19.44
N VAL A 204 9.76 -2.30 18.40
CA VAL A 204 9.28 -3.10 17.27
C VAL A 204 9.89 -4.49 17.30
N GLY A 205 9.01 -5.48 17.31
CA GLY A 205 9.31 -6.86 16.93
C GLY A 205 8.63 -7.19 15.61
N ILE A 206 8.92 -8.37 15.09
CA ILE A 206 8.51 -8.78 13.75
C ILE A 206 7.82 -10.14 13.82
N TYR A 207 6.86 -10.39 12.96
CA TYR A 207 6.42 -11.76 12.68
C TYR A 207 6.31 -12.04 11.18
N PHE A 208 6.44 -13.32 10.84
CA PHE A 208 6.33 -13.82 9.48
C PHE A 208 5.38 -15.03 9.47
N PHE A 209 4.29 -14.91 8.71
CA PHE A 209 3.30 -15.97 8.56
C PHE A 209 3.85 -17.09 7.66
N SER A 210 4.37 -18.14 8.26
CA SER A 210 4.96 -19.28 7.58
C SER A 210 3.89 -20.23 7.01
N GLN A 211 4.17 -20.74 5.83
CA GLN A 211 3.52 -21.92 5.25
C GLN A 211 4.57 -22.91 4.71
N ALA A 212 5.77 -22.89 5.31
CA ALA A 212 6.87 -23.77 4.96
C ALA A 212 6.53 -25.24 5.24
N VAL A 213 6.91 -26.10 4.31
CA VAL A 213 6.82 -27.57 4.42
C VAL A 213 8.19 -28.24 4.30
N THR A 214 9.27 -27.44 4.19
CA THR A 214 10.67 -27.88 4.21
C THR A 214 11.55 -26.85 4.94
N GLU A 215 12.71 -27.30 5.43
CA GLU A 215 13.71 -26.44 6.08
C GLU A 215 14.26 -25.36 5.14
N GLN A 216 14.48 -25.70 3.86
CA GLN A 216 14.89 -24.74 2.84
C GLN A 216 13.83 -23.63 2.66
N GLU A 217 12.53 -23.95 2.73
CA GLU A 217 11.48 -22.93 2.70
C GLU A 217 11.48 -22.05 3.95
N ALA A 218 11.70 -22.59 5.16
CA ALA A 218 11.84 -21.79 6.38
C ALA A 218 13.07 -20.87 6.34
N ARG A 219 14.17 -21.34 5.74
CA ARG A 219 15.38 -20.56 5.50
C ARG A 219 15.13 -19.41 4.53
N GLU A 220 14.36 -19.61 3.46
CA GLU A 220 13.94 -18.54 2.54
C GLU A 220 13.09 -17.49 3.26
N GLU A 221 12.15 -17.91 4.10
CA GLU A 221 11.29 -17.03 4.91
C GLU A 221 12.14 -16.17 5.87
N ALA A 222 13.02 -16.80 6.65
CA ALA A 222 13.95 -16.10 7.55
C ALA A 222 14.89 -15.15 6.80
N SER A 223 15.38 -15.55 5.61
CA SER A 223 16.25 -14.72 4.78
C SER A 223 15.54 -13.46 4.27
N MET A 224 14.29 -13.60 3.83
CA MET A 224 13.45 -12.48 3.42
C MET A 224 13.19 -11.52 4.59
N VAL A 225 12.88 -12.06 5.78
CA VAL A 225 12.69 -11.26 7.00
C VAL A 225 13.94 -10.46 7.33
N VAL A 226 15.10 -11.11 7.42
CA VAL A 226 16.38 -10.45 7.75
C VAL A 226 16.70 -9.32 6.75
N ASP A 227 16.50 -9.54 5.45
CA ASP A 227 16.81 -8.52 4.44
C ASP A 227 15.92 -7.27 4.55
N TYR A 228 14.62 -7.47 4.81
CA TYR A 228 13.66 -6.37 4.94
C TYR A 228 13.82 -5.58 6.26
N ILE A 229 14.25 -6.25 7.34
CA ILE A 229 14.29 -5.63 8.67
C ILE A 229 15.63 -4.95 9.01
N LYS A 230 16.73 -5.29 8.33
CA LYS A 230 18.08 -4.74 8.62
C LYS A 230 18.21 -3.22 8.53
N LYS A 231 17.31 -2.55 7.77
CA LYS A 231 17.25 -1.08 7.72
C LYS A 231 16.58 -0.45 8.95
N TYR A 232 16.05 -1.23 9.90
CA TYR A 232 15.23 -0.76 11.02
C TYR A 232 15.86 -1.03 12.40
N LYS A 233 15.55 -0.16 13.37
CA LYS A 233 15.88 -0.36 14.79
C LYS A 233 14.95 -1.40 15.45
N ILE A 234 15.03 -2.66 14.98
CA ILE A 234 14.35 -3.80 15.60
C ILE A 234 14.81 -3.95 17.05
N THR A 235 13.88 -4.23 17.95
CA THR A 235 14.15 -4.29 19.40
C THR A 235 13.36 -5.35 20.13
N TYR A 236 12.22 -5.79 19.62
CA TYR A 236 11.55 -7.01 20.10
C TYR A 236 11.86 -8.17 19.15
N PRO A 237 11.58 -9.42 19.55
CA PRO A 237 11.97 -10.61 18.78
C PRO A 237 11.39 -10.66 17.37
N VAL A 238 12.01 -11.50 16.54
CA VAL A 238 11.52 -11.91 15.22
C VAL A 238 10.87 -13.27 15.38
N SER A 239 9.55 -13.35 15.18
CA SER A 239 8.76 -14.55 15.41
C SER A 239 8.53 -15.34 14.11
N PHE A 240 8.81 -16.64 14.19
CA PHE A 240 8.13 -17.62 13.36
C PHE A 240 6.66 -17.64 13.80
N ASP A 241 5.74 -17.32 12.90
CA ASP A 241 4.30 -17.44 13.09
C ASP A 241 3.79 -18.54 12.15
N TRP A 242 3.11 -19.54 12.68
CA TRP A 242 2.58 -20.66 11.90
C TRP A 242 1.22 -21.06 12.47
N GLU A 243 0.26 -21.25 11.58
CA GLU A 243 -1.11 -21.59 11.93
C GLU A 243 -1.63 -22.75 11.07
N SER A 244 -2.52 -23.56 11.66
CA SER A 244 -3.14 -24.70 11.02
C SER A 244 -4.65 -24.50 10.78
N ALA A 245 -5.06 -24.48 9.50
CA ALA A 245 -6.47 -24.53 9.08
C ALA A 245 -6.67 -25.58 7.97
N SER A 246 -7.88 -26.12 7.82
CA SER A 246 -8.14 -27.31 7.00
C SER A 246 -7.84 -27.17 5.50
N ASP A 247 -7.78 -25.94 5.02
CA ASP A 247 -7.50 -25.53 3.64
C ASP A 247 -6.07 -25.04 3.43
N TYR A 248 -5.28 -24.87 4.50
CA TYR A 248 -3.92 -24.32 4.43
C TYR A 248 -2.89 -25.33 3.89
N ARG A 249 -1.89 -24.83 3.16
CA ARG A 249 -0.80 -25.60 2.54
C ARG A 249 -0.18 -26.62 3.50
N VAL A 250 0.17 -26.20 4.71
CA VAL A 250 0.89 -27.03 5.69
C VAL A 250 0.10 -28.27 6.12
N ASN A 251 -1.23 -28.16 6.23
CA ASN A 251 -2.11 -29.30 6.51
C ASN A 251 -2.31 -30.20 5.28
N ASN A 252 -2.43 -29.61 4.08
CA ASN A 252 -2.55 -30.38 2.83
C ASN A 252 -1.29 -31.21 2.51
N TYR A 253 -0.12 -30.76 2.95
CA TYR A 253 1.15 -31.49 2.82
C TYR A 253 1.39 -32.52 3.95
N GLY A 254 0.63 -32.47 5.05
CA GLY A 254 0.74 -33.44 6.14
C GLY A 254 2.10 -33.40 6.86
N VAL A 255 2.67 -32.21 7.06
CA VAL A 255 3.98 -32.01 7.71
C VAL A 255 4.01 -32.71 9.07
N SER A 256 5.02 -33.56 9.32
CA SER A 256 5.15 -34.27 10.60
C SER A 256 5.57 -33.33 11.72
N LYS A 257 5.35 -33.76 12.96
CA LYS A 257 5.72 -33.00 14.16
C LYS A 257 7.23 -32.74 14.24
N GLU A 258 8.01 -33.72 13.83
CA GLU A 258 9.47 -33.69 13.81
C GLU A 258 9.95 -32.74 12.71
N ALA A 259 9.36 -32.83 11.51
CA ALA A 259 9.64 -31.91 10.41
C ALA A 259 9.29 -30.46 10.76
N LEU A 260 8.12 -30.19 11.33
CA LEU A 260 7.73 -28.83 11.73
C LEU A 260 8.62 -28.26 12.84
N THR A 261 9.10 -29.11 13.75
CA THR A 261 10.09 -28.72 14.77
C THR A 261 11.41 -28.30 14.13
N SER A 262 11.88 -29.02 13.12
CA SER A 262 13.11 -28.67 12.38
C SER A 262 12.93 -27.41 11.55
N ILE A 263 11.85 -27.30 10.77
CA ILE A 263 11.44 -26.11 10.00
C ILE A 263 11.43 -24.86 10.89
N CYS A 264 10.79 -24.93 12.05
CA CYS A 264 10.75 -23.84 13.03
C CYS A 264 12.15 -23.49 13.57
N SER A 265 12.99 -24.51 13.83
CA SER A 265 14.37 -24.32 14.31
C SER A 265 15.24 -23.65 13.24
N VAL A 266 15.13 -24.04 11.97
CA VAL A 266 15.91 -23.44 10.86
C VAL A 266 15.57 -21.98 10.65
N PHE A 267 14.29 -21.59 10.72
CA PHE A 267 13.92 -20.18 10.72
C PHE A 267 14.57 -19.44 11.89
N CYS A 268 14.44 -19.97 13.11
CA CYS A 268 14.91 -19.33 14.33
C CYS A 268 16.44 -19.22 14.39
N ASP A 269 17.18 -20.24 13.94
CA ASP A 269 18.65 -20.24 13.92
C ASP A 269 19.19 -19.32 12.81
N THR A 270 18.55 -19.24 11.64
CA THR A 270 18.89 -18.23 10.61
C THR A 270 18.65 -16.80 11.10
N VAL A 271 17.56 -16.56 11.83
CA VAL A 271 17.26 -15.28 12.50
C VAL A 271 18.31 -14.95 13.56
N ALA A 272 18.67 -15.91 14.43
CA ALA A 272 19.68 -15.75 15.48
C ALA A 272 21.07 -15.44 14.91
N ASN A 273 21.51 -16.21 13.91
CA ASN A 273 22.79 -16.02 13.22
C ASN A 273 22.88 -14.69 12.45
N SER A 274 21.74 -14.03 12.21
CA SER A 274 21.65 -12.74 11.54
C SER A 274 21.61 -11.54 12.49
N GLY A 275 21.70 -11.75 13.81
CA GLY A 275 21.66 -10.67 14.80
C GLY A 275 20.25 -10.28 15.27
N TYR A 276 19.27 -11.19 15.20
CA TYR A 276 17.92 -10.95 15.70
C TYR A 276 17.47 -12.02 16.70
N ALA A 277 16.72 -11.63 17.72
CA ALA A 277 16.29 -12.57 18.77
C ALA A 277 15.15 -13.44 18.25
N PRO A 278 15.30 -14.78 18.15
CA PRO A 278 14.25 -15.63 17.63
C PRO A 278 13.11 -15.82 18.65
N MET A 279 11.91 -15.93 18.10
CA MET A 279 10.69 -16.25 18.82
C MET A 279 9.83 -17.22 18.01
N VAL A 280 9.00 -17.99 18.70
CA VAL A 280 8.02 -18.90 18.10
C VAL A 280 6.64 -18.51 18.61
N TYR A 281 5.71 -18.28 17.69
CA TYR A 281 4.29 -18.10 17.95
C TYR A 281 3.52 -19.35 17.52
N PHE A 282 2.68 -19.84 18.42
CA PHE A 282 1.64 -20.83 18.13
C PHE A 282 0.46 -20.60 19.07
N ASN A 283 -0.73 -21.01 18.63
CA ASN A 283 -1.87 -21.19 19.53
C ASN A 283 -1.70 -22.45 20.41
N LYS A 284 -2.61 -22.63 21.39
CA LYS A 284 -2.58 -23.77 22.33
C LYS A 284 -2.55 -25.16 21.65
N SER A 285 -3.28 -25.36 20.56
CA SER A 285 -3.36 -26.67 19.90
C SER A 285 -2.02 -27.04 19.27
N ASP A 286 -1.42 -26.10 18.54
CA ASP A 286 -0.20 -26.36 17.79
C ASP A 286 1.01 -26.53 18.74
N TRP A 287 1.07 -25.73 19.83
CA TRP A 287 2.01 -25.96 20.94
C TRP A 287 1.83 -27.32 21.65
N GLU A 288 0.61 -27.87 21.67
CA GLU A 288 0.31 -29.15 22.30
C GLU A 288 0.65 -30.35 21.41
N TYR A 289 0.33 -30.25 20.12
CA TYR A 289 0.30 -31.40 19.21
C TYR A 289 1.21 -31.28 17.97
N ALA A 290 1.37 -30.09 17.39
CA ALA A 290 2.06 -29.91 16.11
C ALA A 290 3.59 -29.91 16.20
N VAL A 291 4.18 -29.58 17.36
CA VAL A 291 5.64 -29.48 17.54
C VAL A 291 6.19 -30.21 18.77
N ASN A 292 7.50 -30.46 18.79
CA ASN A 292 8.24 -30.78 20.00
C ASN A 292 8.51 -29.52 20.83
N GLY A 293 7.44 -28.95 21.42
CA GLY A 293 7.57 -27.66 22.10
C GLY A 293 8.54 -27.63 23.30
N GLN A 294 8.93 -28.78 23.88
CA GLN A 294 9.99 -28.81 24.91
C GLN A 294 11.35 -28.42 24.34
N GLU A 295 11.63 -28.80 23.09
CA GLU A 295 12.88 -28.49 22.41
C GLU A 295 12.89 -27.03 21.95
N LEU A 296 11.81 -26.55 21.33
CA LEU A 296 11.70 -25.17 20.89
C LEU A 296 11.75 -24.19 22.07
N THR A 297 11.03 -24.45 23.16
CA THR A 297 11.05 -23.59 24.37
C THR A 297 12.35 -23.67 25.19
N ALA A 298 13.25 -24.62 24.88
CA ALA A 298 14.60 -24.68 25.44
C ALA A 298 15.63 -23.86 24.65
N LYS A 299 15.33 -23.51 23.39
CA LYS A 299 16.21 -22.74 22.48
C LYS A 299 15.73 -21.30 22.27
N TYR A 300 14.42 -21.09 22.09
CA TYR A 300 13.84 -19.86 21.55
C TYR A 300 12.80 -19.23 22.48
N LYS A 301 12.55 -17.92 22.34
CA LYS A 301 11.46 -17.27 23.09
C LYS A 301 10.11 -17.76 22.59
N THR A 302 9.15 -17.85 23.49
CA THR A 302 7.80 -18.37 23.21
C THR A 302 6.77 -17.26 23.35
N TRP A 303 6.02 -17.06 22.28
CA TRP A 303 4.79 -16.28 22.21
C TRP A 303 3.62 -17.26 22.17
N TYR A 304 2.73 -17.14 23.15
CA TYR A 304 1.62 -18.06 23.33
C TYR A 304 0.31 -17.41 22.93
N ALA A 305 -0.37 -17.93 21.90
CA ALA A 305 -1.73 -17.51 21.58
C ALA A 305 -2.74 -18.27 22.45
N ARG A 306 -3.34 -17.56 23.40
CA ARG A 306 -4.49 -18.07 24.17
C ARG A 306 -5.44 -16.93 24.56
N PRO A 307 -6.23 -16.39 23.61
CA PRO A 307 -7.22 -15.36 23.92
C PRO A 307 -8.23 -15.83 24.99
N PHE A 308 -8.58 -14.95 25.94
CA PHE A 308 -9.63 -15.20 26.94
C PHE A 308 -10.91 -14.44 26.60
N ASN A 309 -12.06 -15.08 26.79
CA ASN A 309 -13.39 -14.56 26.42
C ASN A 309 -13.71 -13.17 27.00
N GLN A 310 -13.11 -12.78 28.14
CA GLN A 310 -13.33 -11.47 28.76
C GLN A 310 -12.75 -10.30 27.93
N TYR A 311 -11.80 -10.57 27.02
CA TYR A 311 -11.16 -9.58 26.16
C TYR A 311 -11.73 -9.55 24.74
N TYR A 312 -12.82 -10.26 24.47
CA TYR A 312 -13.45 -10.22 23.14
C TYR A 312 -14.38 -9.01 22.98
N TYR A 313 -14.24 -8.28 21.87
CA TYR A 313 -15.08 -7.15 21.47
C TYR A 313 -15.14 -6.00 22.51
N THR A 314 -14.01 -5.71 23.17
CA THR A 314 -13.91 -4.75 24.28
C THR A 314 -12.58 -3.96 24.26
N PRO A 315 -12.54 -2.72 24.81
CA PRO A 315 -11.30 -2.02 25.10
C PRO A 315 -10.60 -2.48 26.39
N GLU A 316 -11.15 -3.47 27.13
CA GLU A 316 -10.50 -3.98 28.35
C GLU A 316 -9.15 -4.66 28.03
N THR A 317 -8.12 -4.29 28.79
CA THR A 317 -6.75 -4.82 28.70
C THR A 317 -6.38 -5.61 29.97
N TYR A 318 -5.44 -6.56 29.86
CA TYR A 318 -4.99 -7.36 31.00
C TYR A 318 -4.48 -6.49 32.16
N GLN A 319 -4.95 -6.74 33.37
CA GLN A 319 -4.48 -6.03 34.57
C GLN A 319 -3.55 -6.90 35.41
N TYR A 320 -2.44 -6.33 35.89
CA TYR A 320 -1.48 -7.05 36.72
C TYR A 320 -2.15 -7.68 37.95
N GLY A 321 -1.97 -8.99 38.11
CA GLY A 321 -2.60 -9.78 39.18
C GLY A 321 -3.89 -10.51 38.76
N GLN A 322 -4.35 -10.34 37.52
CA GLN A 322 -5.34 -11.25 36.92
C GLN A 322 -4.69 -12.59 36.52
N ASP A 323 -5.52 -13.63 36.41
CA ASP A 323 -5.09 -14.99 36.05
C ASP A 323 -4.39 -15.03 34.68
N LEU A 324 -3.23 -15.68 34.66
CA LEU A 324 -2.47 -16.02 33.45
C LEU A 324 -2.87 -17.43 32.96
N PRO A 325 -2.78 -17.73 31.65
CA PRO A 325 -3.10 -19.06 31.15
C PRO A 325 -2.09 -20.09 31.64
N SER A 326 -2.60 -21.20 32.18
CA SER A 326 -1.80 -22.38 32.47
C SER A 326 -1.28 -22.99 31.17
N PHE A 327 0.03 -23.16 31.07
CA PHE A 327 0.71 -23.74 29.92
C PHE A 327 1.82 -24.71 30.39
N LYS A 328 2.11 -25.73 29.57
CA LYS A 328 3.08 -26.80 29.91
C LYS A 328 4.54 -26.37 29.77
N TYR A 329 4.82 -25.24 29.12
CA TYR A 329 6.16 -24.67 28.93
C TYR A 329 6.20 -23.22 29.43
N SER A 330 7.40 -22.65 29.54
CA SER A 330 7.56 -21.22 29.79
C SER A 330 7.17 -20.41 28.55
N TYR A 331 6.56 -19.24 28.74
CA TYR A 331 6.28 -18.27 27.69
C TYR A 331 6.70 -16.87 28.13
N GLN A 332 7.20 -16.07 27.20
CA GLN A 332 7.71 -14.72 27.46
C GLN A 332 6.78 -13.64 26.89
N MET A 333 5.88 -14.01 25.97
CA MET A 333 4.77 -13.18 25.48
C MET A 333 3.47 -13.99 25.44
N TRP A 334 2.32 -13.35 25.72
CA TRP A 334 0.98 -13.95 25.64
C TRP A 334 0.04 -13.02 24.87
N GLN A 335 -0.57 -13.55 23.80
CA GLN A 335 -1.70 -12.92 23.13
C GLN A 335 -2.98 -13.26 23.90
N TYR A 336 -3.52 -12.27 24.60
CA TYR A 336 -4.60 -12.43 25.58
C TYR A 336 -5.98 -12.09 25.02
N GLY A 337 -6.05 -11.35 23.91
CA GLY A 337 -7.29 -11.03 23.20
C GLY A 337 -7.03 -10.81 21.71
N ALA A 338 -8.01 -11.14 20.87
CA ALA A 338 -7.92 -11.12 19.41
C ALA A 338 -9.07 -10.36 18.72
N THR A 339 -9.81 -9.55 19.50
CA THR A 339 -10.90 -8.68 18.99
C THR A 339 -11.03 -7.42 19.86
N ASN A 340 -9.90 -6.92 20.37
CA ASN A 340 -9.87 -5.73 21.22
C ASN A 340 -10.00 -4.46 20.38
N SER A 341 -10.38 -3.35 21.02
CA SER A 341 -10.38 -2.02 20.40
C SER A 341 -9.40 -1.11 21.15
N ILE A 342 -8.52 -0.46 20.41
CA ILE A 342 -7.47 0.46 20.90
C ILE A 342 -7.61 1.76 20.10
N ASP A 343 -7.61 2.92 20.75
CA ASP A 343 -7.75 4.19 20.04
C ASP A 343 -6.57 4.42 19.07
N GLY A 344 -6.88 4.89 17.87
CA GLY A 344 -5.95 4.96 16.75
C GLY A 344 -5.94 3.76 15.82
N ILE A 345 -6.71 2.70 16.11
CA ILE A 345 -6.92 1.57 15.18
C ILE A 345 -8.41 1.45 14.84
N ASP A 346 -8.74 1.56 13.56
CA ASP A 346 -10.10 1.35 13.07
C ASP A 346 -10.41 -0.15 13.01
N GLY A 347 -11.29 -0.63 13.90
CA GLY A 347 -11.74 -2.02 13.93
C GLY A 347 -11.19 -2.80 15.13
N TYR A 348 -10.58 -3.95 14.86
CA TYR A 348 -10.08 -4.88 15.87
C TYR A 348 -8.57 -5.08 15.77
N VAL A 349 -7.94 -5.27 16.93
CA VAL A 349 -6.52 -5.58 17.05
C VAL A 349 -6.29 -6.66 18.10
N ASP A 350 -5.22 -7.44 17.87
CA ASP A 350 -4.78 -8.49 18.77
C ASP A 350 -3.85 -7.90 19.82
N THR A 351 -4.07 -8.27 21.08
CA THR A 351 -3.46 -7.61 22.24
C THR A 351 -2.62 -8.56 23.07
N ASN A 352 -1.46 -8.06 23.46
CA ASN A 352 -0.36 -8.85 23.97
C ASN A 352 0.19 -8.27 25.28
N ILE A 353 0.69 -9.17 26.14
CA ILE A 353 1.64 -8.80 27.19
C ILE A 353 2.96 -9.52 26.98
N ALA A 354 4.06 -8.84 27.27
CA ALA A 354 5.39 -9.41 27.40
C ALA A 354 5.87 -9.32 28.86
N PHE A 355 6.63 -10.31 29.31
CA PHE A 355 7.25 -10.33 30.65
C PHE A 355 8.71 -9.82 30.65
N PHE A 356 9.13 -9.25 29.52
CA PHE A 356 10.46 -8.72 29.23
C PHE A 356 10.36 -7.46 28.36
N THR A 357 11.43 -6.67 28.35
CA THR A 357 11.63 -5.49 27.49
C THR A 357 13.13 -5.18 27.40
N TYR A 358 13.56 -4.27 26.52
CA TYR A 358 14.98 -3.93 26.40
C TYR A 358 15.28 -2.52 26.93
N GLY A 359 16.35 -2.42 27.72
CA GLY A 359 16.78 -1.17 28.34
C GLY A 359 17.34 -0.17 27.32
N ASN A 360 17.40 1.11 27.73
CA ASN A 360 18.03 2.20 26.98
C ASN A 360 17.49 2.45 25.55
N TYR A 361 16.40 1.79 25.15
CA TYR A 361 15.83 1.97 23.81
C TYR A 361 15.42 3.42 23.55
N LYS A 362 15.91 3.96 22.44
CA LYS A 362 15.54 5.26 21.91
C LYS A 362 15.66 5.23 20.39
N VAL A 363 14.59 5.60 19.70
CA VAL A 363 14.67 6.00 18.30
C VAL A 363 15.12 7.46 18.26
N ASP A 364 16.18 7.73 17.52
CA ASP A 364 16.73 9.08 17.38
C ASP A 364 15.87 9.85 16.39
N LYS A 365 15.49 11.07 16.76
CA LYS A 365 14.60 11.89 15.95
C LYS A 365 15.36 12.93 15.15
N SER A 366 15.08 12.95 13.86
CA SER A 366 15.51 13.96 12.90
C SER A 366 14.37 14.94 12.62
N PRO A 367 14.65 16.18 12.17
CA PRO A 367 13.61 17.07 11.67
C PRO A 367 12.92 16.47 10.44
N VAL A 368 11.59 16.43 10.43
CA VAL A 368 10.82 16.03 9.23
C VAL A 368 11.15 16.99 8.09
N THR A 369 11.45 16.47 6.90
CA THR A 369 11.72 17.29 5.70
C THR A 369 10.66 17.09 4.62
N LEU A 370 10.37 18.17 3.90
CA LEU A 370 9.63 18.16 2.64
C LEU A 370 10.29 19.20 1.73
N THR A 371 11.01 18.73 0.72
CA THR A 371 11.81 19.54 -0.21
C THR A 371 11.11 19.58 -1.55
N VAL A 372 10.75 20.78 -2.00
CA VAL A 372 10.19 21.04 -3.33
C VAL A 372 11.20 21.90 -4.10
N PRO A 373 11.79 21.42 -5.21
CA PRO A 373 12.95 22.06 -5.83
C PRO A 373 12.60 23.33 -6.64
N SER A 374 11.34 23.49 -7.05
CA SER A 374 10.84 24.73 -7.63
C SER A 374 9.47 25.08 -7.09
N THR A 375 9.32 26.29 -6.55
CA THR A 375 8.03 26.87 -6.15
C THR A 375 7.27 27.51 -7.31
N THR A 376 7.77 27.39 -8.55
CA THR A 376 7.08 27.85 -9.77
C THR A 376 7.27 26.85 -10.91
N ILE A 377 6.17 26.35 -11.46
CA ILE A 377 6.12 25.42 -12.60
C ILE A 377 5.29 26.08 -13.70
N THR A 378 5.73 25.99 -14.95
CA THR A 378 5.00 26.53 -16.12
C THR A 378 4.89 25.48 -17.21
N THR A 379 3.67 25.22 -17.66
CA THR A 379 3.36 24.29 -18.76
C THR A 379 2.41 24.96 -19.76
N ASN A 380 1.99 24.20 -20.79
CA ASN A 380 0.99 24.60 -21.76
C ASN A 380 -0.27 23.75 -21.59
N VAL A 381 -1.42 24.26 -22.05
CA VAL A 381 -2.71 23.55 -22.08
C VAL A 381 -2.55 22.13 -22.66
N GLY A 382 -3.01 21.12 -21.91
CA GLY A 382 -2.98 19.71 -22.30
C GLY A 382 -1.60 19.03 -22.29
N VAL A 383 -0.55 19.70 -21.80
CA VAL A 383 0.79 19.10 -21.66
C VAL A 383 0.98 18.53 -20.26
N SER A 384 1.19 17.21 -20.19
CA SER A 384 1.48 16.48 -18.95
C SER A 384 2.75 16.98 -18.27
N VAL A 385 2.76 16.96 -16.93
CA VAL A 385 3.87 17.42 -16.10
C VAL A 385 4.11 16.47 -14.93
N ASP A 386 5.35 16.01 -14.78
CA ASP A 386 5.79 15.38 -13.54
C ASP A 386 5.95 16.43 -12.44
N LEU A 387 4.99 16.49 -11.52
CA LEU A 387 5.03 17.38 -10.36
C LEU A 387 5.92 16.86 -9.22
N MET A 388 6.37 15.60 -9.26
CA MET A 388 7.24 14.98 -8.26
C MET A 388 8.74 15.06 -8.62
N ASN A 389 9.09 15.54 -9.81
CA ASN A 389 10.47 15.67 -10.27
C ASN A 389 11.36 16.44 -9.27
N GLY A 390 12.28 15.71 -8.61
CA GLY A 390 13.19 16.25 -7.60
C GLY A 390 12.54 16.63 -6.26
N VAL A 391 11.25 16.36 -6.08
CA VAL A 391 10.55 16.46 -4.79
C VAL A 391 10.99 15.31 -3.89
N SER A 392 11.17 15.57 -2.59
CA SER A 392 11.59 14.54 -1.63
C SER A 392 11.11 14.83 -0.21
N ALA A 393 10.93 13.79 0.59
CA ALA A 393 10.61 13.90 2.02
C ALA A 393 11.34 12.86 2.86
N THR A 394 11.69 13.23 4.10
CA THR A 394 12.18 12.32 5.13
C THR A 394 11.34 12.45 6.41
N ASN A 395 11.03 11.31 7.02
CA ASN A 395 10.24 11.26 8.25
C ASN A 395 11.09 11.60 9.50
N SER A 396 10.43 11.70 10.64
CA SER A 396 11.04 12.09 11.92
C SER A 396 12.05 11.09 12.47
N ILE A 397 12.23 9.93 11.80
CA ILE A 397 13.18 8.87 12.16
C ILE A 397 14.16 8.54 11.02
N GLY A 398 14.25 9.40 9.98
CA GLY A 398 15.31 9.39 8.96
C GLY A 398 15.05 8.60 7.67
N TYR A 399 13.87 7.99 7.49
CA TYR A 399 13.55 7.20 6.30
C TYR A 399 12.99 8.07 5.18
N ASN A 400 13.26 7.67 3.93
CA ASN A 400 12.69 8.29 2.74
C ASN A 400 11.20 7.92 2.63
N VAL A 401 10.35 8.94 2.58
CA VAL A 401 8.87 8.87 2.54
C VAL A 401 8.31 9.69 1.38
N THR A 402 9.12 9.83 0.32
CA THR A 402 8.77 10.62 -0.88
C THR A 402 7.53 10.05 -1.61
N LYS A 403 7.32 8.73 -1.54
CA LYS A 403 6.11 8.06 -2.07
C LYS A 403 4.83 8.42 -1.31
N ASP A 404 4.95 8.90 -0.07
CA ASP A 404 3.85 9.19 0.86
C ASP A 404 3.47 10.69 0.85
N ILE A 405 4.08 11.48 -0.06
CA ILE A 405 3.72 12.87 -0.31
C ILE A 405 2.41 12.91 -1.09
N SER A 406 1.39 13.50 -0.49
CA SER A 406 0.14 13.82 -1.17
C SER A 406 0.26 15.15 -1.95
N ILE A 407 -0.23 15.16 -3.18
CA ILE A 407 -0.37 16.36 -4.02
C ILE A 407 -1.84 16.71 -4.13
N ALA A 408 -2.17 18.00 -4.01
CA ALA A 408 -3.42 18.59 -4.46
C ALA A 408 -3.12 19.75 -5.40
N VAL A 409 -3.91 19.96 -6.45
CA VAL A 409 -3.72 21.06 -7.41
C VAL A 409 -4.96 21.93 -7.41
N ILE A 410 -4.90 23.02 -6.66
CA ILE A 410 -6.06 23.87 -6.37
C ILE A 410 -6.17 24.98 -7.41
N ASP A 411 -7.36 25.19 -7.95
CA ASP A 411 -7.64 26.22 -8.94
C ASP A 411 -7.95 27.60 -8.32
N LYS A 412 -8.44 28.54 -9.14
CA LYS A 412 -8.79 29.91 -8.70
C LYS A 412 -10.08 30.03 -7.89
N ASP A 413 -10.98 29.05 -7.96
CA ASP A 413 -12.25 29.02 -7.24
C ASP A 413 -12.14 28.20 -5.95
N GLY A 414 -11.09 27.37 -5.84
CA GLY A 414 -10.76 26.56 -4.67
C GLY A 414 -10.96 25.05 -4.89
N ASP A 415 -11.30 24.64 -6.10
CA ASP A 415 -11.54 23.24 -6.45
C ASP A 415 -10.22 22.51 -6.73
N ASP A 416 -10.13 21.24 -6.32
CA ASP A 416 -8.97 20.38 -6.56
C ASP A 416 -9.08 19.67 -7.91
N VAL A 417 -8.19 20.00 -8.84
CA VAL A 417 -8.14 19.46 -10.20
C VAL A 417 -7.06 18.39 -10.39
N SER A 418 -6.51 17.85 -9.30
CA SER A 418 -5.49 16.77 -9.30
C SER A 418 -6.00 15.38 -9.75
N SER A 419 -7.28 15.24 -10.13
CA SER A 419 -7.89 13.97 -10.52
C SER A 419 -7.31 13.34 -11.79
N ASP A 420 -6.56 14.09 -12.59
CA ASP A 420 -5.73 13.58 -13.70
C ASP A 420 -4.28 13.42 -13.22
N PRO A 421 -3.76 12.18 -13.05
CA PRO A 421 -2.40 11.95 -12.55
C PRO A 421 -1.30 12.36 -13.53
N SER A 422 -1.65 12.73 -14.77
CA SER A 422 -0.71 13.32 -15.73
C SER A 422 -0.57 14.85 -15.55
N TYR A 423 -1.47 15.46 -14.77
CA TYR A 423 -1.61 16.90 -14.57
C TYR A 423 -1.72 17.73 -15.87
N ALA A 424 -2.23 17.12 -16.95
CA ALA A 424 -2.40 17.71 -18.27
C ALA A 424 -3.60 18.68 -18.35
N ILE A 425 -3.58 19.72 -17.51
CA ILE A 425 -4.69 20.67 -17.35
C ILE A 425 -5.04 21.35 -18.69
N ASN A 426 -6.32 21.28 -19.06
CA ASN A 426 -6.84 21.84 -20.31
C ASN A 426 -7.31 23.30 -20.19
N ASN A 427 -7.53 23.80 -18.97
CA ASN A 427 -7.93 25.18 -18.71
C ASN A 427 -6.70 26.07 -18.41
N PRO A 428 -6.41 27.11 -19.20
CA PRO A 428 -5.30 28.01 -18.91
C PRO A 428 -5.58 28.88 -17.69
N GLY A 429 -4.54 29.15 -16.89
CA GLY A 429 -4.67 29.89 -15.64
C GLY A 429 -3.48 29.70 -14.71
N LYS A 430 -3.69 30.02 -13.44
CA LYS A 430 -2.75 29.76 -12.35
C LYS A 430 -3.44 28.94 -11.28
N TYR A 431 -2.71 27.96 -10.79
CA TYR A 431 -3.11 26.96 -9.82
C TYR A 431 -2.09 26.96 -8.67
N THR A 432 -2.50 26.51 -7.50
CA THR A 432 -1.61 26.30 -6.34
C THR A 432 -1.46 24.80 -6.13
N ILE A 433 -0.26 24.27 -6.37
CA ILE A 433 0.09 22.92 -5.96
C ILE A 433 0.36 22.96 -4.46
N HIS A 434 -0.28 22.09 -3.70
CA HIS A 434 0.09 21.78 -2.33
C HIS A 434 0.76 20.41 -2.28
N TYR A 435 2.04 20.39 -1.89
CA TYR A 435 2.74 19.18 -1.49
C TYR A 435 2.55 19.01 0.02
N ARG A 436 2.01 17.87 0.46
CA ARG A 436 1.74 17.62 1.89
C ARG A 436 2.23 16.26 2.33
N TYR A 437 2.93 16.24 3.45
CA TYR A 437 3.36 15.04 4.15
C TYR A 437 2.94 15.12 5.62
N LYS A 438 2.35 14.03 6.16
CA LYS A 438 2.08 13.87 7.61
C LYS A 438 2.99 12.76 8.14
N ASP A 439 3.86 13.13 9.05
CA ASP A 439 4.73 12.22 9.79
C ASP A 439 3.93 11.33 10.74
N PRO A 440 4.33 10.05 10.97
CA PRO A 440 3.64 9.18 11.91
C PRO A 440 3.70 9.63 13.38
N ALA A 441 4.66 10.49 13.77
CA ALA A 441 4.66 11.16 15.07
C ALA A 441 3.75 12.41 15.15
N GLY A 442 2.97 12.68 14.10
CA GLY A 442 1.93 13.70 14.07
C GLY A 442 2.33 15.05 13.47
N GLU A 443 3.61 15.31 13.20
CA GLU A 443 4.05 16.54 12.51
C GLU A 443 3.55 16.55 11.06
N GLN A 444 3.15 17.72 10.54
CA GLN A 444 2.73 17.88 9.15
C GLN A 444 3.53 18.99 8.46
N LYS A 445 3.94 18.73 7.21
CA LYS A 445 4.48 19.73 6.28
C LYS A 445 3.46 20.00 5.17
N ASP A 446 3.32 21.26 4.79
CA ASP A 446 2.62 21.73 3.59
C ASP A 446 3.57 22.72 2.90
N VAL A 447 3.84 22.52 1.61
CA VAL A 447 4.69 23.40 0.78
C VAL A 447 3.93 23.72 -0.50
N THR A 448 3.76 25.01 -0.79
CA THR A 448 3.01 25.48 -1.95
C THR A 448 3.92 25.85 -3.14
N ALA A 449 3.53 25.46 -4.34
CA ALA A 449 4.13 25.94 -5.60
C ALA A 449 3.08 26.54 -6.54
N ILE A 450 3.45 27.56 -7.31
CA ILE A 450 2.61 28.18 -8.32
C ILE A 450 2.71 27.37 -9.62
N PHE A 451 1.60 26.84 -10.11
CA PHE A 451 1.53 26.13 -11.38
C PHE A 451 0.80 26.98 -12.43
N THR A 452 1.49 27.31 -13.51
CA THR A 452 1.02 28.22 -14.55
C THR A 452 0.76 27.44 -15.85
N VAL A 453 -0.50 27.36 -16.26
CA VAL A 453 -0.93 26.66 -17.48
C VAL A 453 -1.22 27.70 -18.56
N ARG A 454 -0.37 27.76 -19.59
CA ARG A 454 -0.48 28.74 -20.68
C ARG A 454 -1.30 28.20 -21.85
N ASN A 455 -2.09 29.05 -22.50
CA ASN A 455 -2.62 28.76 -23.83
C ASN A 455 -1.87 29.59 -24.89
N ILE A 456 -2.05 29.24 -26.17
CA ILE A 456 -1.56 30.05 -27.28
C ILE A 456 -2.06 31.50 -27.17
N PRO A 457 -1.27 32.50 -27.59
CA PRO A 457 -1.70 33.89 -27.55
C PRO A 457 -2.97 34.10 -28.40
N THR A 458 -3.82 35.01 -27.95
CA THR A 458 -5.02 35.43 -28.69
C THR A 458 -4.65 36.54 -29.66
N LEU A 459 -5.15 36.45 -30.89
CA LEU A 459 -4.83 37.39 -31.96
C LEU A 459 -6.11 37.75 -32.72
N THR A 460 -6.46 39.03 -32.69
CA THR A 460 -7.71 39.57 -33.27
C THR A 460 -7.42 40.66 -34.29
N LEU A 461 -8.40 40.93 -35.16
CA LEU A 461 -8.30 41.84 -36.29
C LEU A 461 -9.50 42.79 -36.33
N ALA A 462 -9.26 44.07 -36.63
CA ALA A 462 -10.31 45.04 -36.91
C ALA A 462 -11.00 44.83 -38.28
N SER A 463 -10.31 44.18 -39.23
CA SER A 463 -10.86 43.81 -40.55
C SER A 463 -10.19 42.53 -41.09
N SER A 464 -10.93 41.77 -41.90
CA SER A 464 -10.40 40.61 -42.65
C SER A 464 -9.88 40.98 -44.05
N ASN A 465 -10.17 42.19 -44.53
CA ASN A 465 -9.75 42.70 -45.83
C ASN A 465 -9.18 44.11 -45.68
N PHE A 466 -8.01 44.37 -46.25
CA PHE A 466 -7.39 45.69 -46.26
C PHE A 466 -7.16 46.17 -47.69
N SER A 467 -7.18 47.48 -47.87
CA SER A 467 -6.68 48.13 -49.08
C SER A 467 -5.51 49.02 -48.71
N TYR A 468 -4.37 48.86 -49.39
CA TYR A 468 -3.19 49.69 -49.21
C TYR A 468 -2.83 50.36 -50.53
N SER A 469 -2.76 51.69 -50.56
CA SER A 469 -2.30 52.41 -51.74
C SER A 469 -0.83 52.79 -51.61
N TYR A 470 -0.01 52.29 -52.53
CA TYR A 470 1.45 52.51 -52.53
C TYR A 470 1.84 53.62 -53.50
N ASN A 471 2.90 54.36 -53.16
CA ASN A 471 3.35 55.52 -53.92
C ASN A 471 4.75 55.28 -54.50
N ASN A 472 4.90 55.37 -55.82
CA ASN A 472 6.18 55.24 -56.53
C ASN A 472 7.21 56.33 -56.16
N ALA A 473 6.80 57.44 -55.55
CA ALA A 473 7.71 58.45 -55.02
C ALA A 473 8.29 58.11 -53.63
N SER A 474 7.81 57.03 -53.00
CA SER A 474 8.37 56.46 -51.77
C SER A 474 9.20 55.21 -52.09
N SER A 475 10.23 54.92 -51.29
CA SER A 475 11.06 53.73 -51.53
C SER A 475 10.28 52.43 -51.37
N ALA A 476 10.79 51.36 -51.98
CA ALA A 476 10.36 49.98 -51.75
C ALA A 476 10.15 49.68 -50.25
N GLU A 477 11.20 49.91 -49.46
CA GLU A 477 11.21 49.66 -48.02
C GLU A 477 10.25 50.57 -47.24
N ALA A 478 10.03 51.83 -47.66
CA ALA A 478 9.03 52.71 -47.03
C ALA A 478 7.60 52.24 -47.30
N ASN A 479 7.28 51.86 -48.54
CA ASN A 479 5.97 51.31 -48.90
C ASN A 479 5.70 49.97 -48.20
N LYS A 480 6.72 49.11 -48.12
CA LYS A 480 6.70 47.85 -47.39
C LYS A 480 6.40 48.08 -45.91
N ASN A 481 7.18 48.92 -45.22
CA ASN A 481 6.95 49.21 -43.79
C ASN A 481 5.60 49.90 -43.51
N ALA A 482 5.11 50.78 -44.40
CA ALA A 482 3.76 51.35 -44.27
C ALA A 482 2.65 50.28 -44.41
N LEU A 483 2.81 49.32 -45.31
CA LEU A 483 1.95 48.13 -45.42
C LEU A 483 2.02 47.23 -44.18
N LEU A 484 3.21 47.00 -43.62
CA LEU A 484 3.37 46.22 -42.38
C LEU A 484 2.67 46.92 -41.21
N LYS A 485 2.87 48.25 -41.11
CA LYS A 485 2.23 49.09 -40.09
C LYS A 485 0.71 49.10 -40.22
N LEU A 486 0.16 49.17 -41.43
CA LEU A 486 -1.30 49.09 -41.63
C LEU A 486 -1.90 47.81 -41.04
N VAL A 487 -1.25 46.65 -41.25
CA VAL A 487 -1.72 45.37 -40.70
C VAL A 487 -1.50 45.31 -39.18
N ALA A 488 -0.39 45.83 -38.67
CA ALA A 488 -0.10 45.88 -37.24
C ALA A 488 -1.04 46.83 -36.46
N ASP A 489 -1.32 48.03 -36.97
CA ASP A 489 -2.26 49.01 -36.39
C ASP A 489 -3.69 48.47 -36.28
N ASN A 490 -4.04 47.44 -37.07
CA ASN A 490 -5.36 46.81 -37.11
C ASN A 490 -5.39 45.41 -36.48
N ALA A 491 -4.30 44.96 -35.85
CA ALA A 491 -4.17 43.67 -35.20
C ALA A 491 -3.91 43.84 -33.70
N THR A 492 -4.69 43.14 -32.86
CA THR A 492 -4.48 43.12 -31.40
C THR A 492 -4.01 41.73 -30.99
N ALA A 493 -2.74 41.66 -30.55
CA ALA A 493 -2.08 40.45 -30.06
C ALA A 493 -2.01 40.48 -28.52
N LEU A 494 -2.59 39.48 -27.86
CA LEU A 494 -2.59 39.33 -26.40
C LEU A 494 -2.01 37.97 -26.01
N THR A 495 -1.24 37.93 -24.93
CA THR A 495 -0.97 36.70 -24.17
C THR A 495 -2.27 36.11 -23.63
N TYR A 496 -2.26 34.84 -23.21
CA TYR A 496 -3.45 34.24 -22.57
C TYR A 496 -3.84 34.95 -21.24
N GLU A 497 -2.90 35.67 -20.59
CA GLU A 497 -3.18 36.56 -19.45
C GLU A 497 -3.79 37.93 -19.85
N GLY A 498 -4.08 38.16 -21.14
CA GLY A 498 -4.62 39.41 -21.65
C GLY A 498 -3.61 40.57 -21.77
N LYS A 499 -2.33 40.36 -21.47
CA LYS A 499 -1.27 41.36 -21.66
C LYS A 499 -0.94 41.52 -23.14
N ALA A 500 -0.79 42.76 -23.62
CA ALA A 500 -0.45 43.06 -25.00
C ALA A 500 0.94 42.55 -25.39
N ILE A 501 1.03 41.86 -26.54
CA ILE A 501 2.28 41.39 -27.13
C ILE A 501 2.83 42.50 -28.02
N THR A 502 3.99 43.05 -27.65
CA THR A 502 4.72 43.98 -28.51
C THR A 502 5.40 43.18 -29.62
N ALA A 503 5.03 43.46 -30.87
CA ALA A 503 5.15 42.47 -31.94
C ALA A 503 6.60 42.16 -32.39
N LYS A 504 6.90 40.87 -32.55
CA LYS A 504 7.83 40.40 -33.59
C LYS A 504 7.03 40.20 -34.89
N THR A 505 7.00 41.20 -35.77
CA THR A 505 6.40 41.06 -37.11
C THR A 505 7.32 40.29 -38.06
N ASP A 506 7.54 39.00 -37.80
CA ASP A 506 8.13 38.07 -38.77
C ASP A 506 7.09 37.73 -39.84
N ILE A 507 6.98 38.62 -40.84
CA ILE A 507 5.99 38.53 -41.91
C ILE A 507 6.48 37.54 -42.97
N ALA A 508 6.20 36.27 -42.69
CA ALA A 508 6.59 35.13 -43.52
C ALA A 508 5.97 35.19 -44.93
N SER A 509 6.79 35.71 -45.86
CA SER A 509 6.84 35.40 -47.30
C SER A 509 5.53 35.39 -48.10
N LYS A 510 5.15 36.56 -48.63
CA LYS A 510 4.79 36.73 -50.07
C LYS A 510 4.62 38.18 -50.55
N ILE A 511 5.06 39.17 -49.76
CA ILE A 511 5.19 40.56 -50.20
C ILE A 511 6.53 40.66 -50.98
N PRO A 512 6.54 41.00 -52.28
CA PRO A 512 7.76 41.31 -53.02
C PRO A 512 8.33 42.67 -52.56
N ASP A 513 9.64 42.85 -52.66
CA ASP A 513 10.27 44.12 -52.25
C ASP A 513 9.80 45.31 -53.11
N VAL A 514 9.42 45.06 -54.37
CA VAL A 514 8.69 46.03 -55.21
C VAL A 514 7.21 45.65 -55.27
N LEU A 515 6.35 46.48 -54.68
CA LEU A 515 4.90 46.30 -54.75
C LEU A 515 4.39 46.57 -56.17
N VAL A 516 3.44 45.75 -56.63
CA VAL A 516 2.65 45.99 -57.85
C VAL A 516 1.15 45.93 -57.54
N ASN A 517 0.30 46.27 -58.50
CA ASN A 517 -1.16 46.15 -58.31
C ASN A 517 -1.55 44.66 -58.17
N GLY A 518 -2.27 44.29 -57.12
CA GLY A 518 -2.64 42.89 -56.89
C GLY A 518 -3.27 42.61 -55.52
N ILE A 519 -3.53 41.33 -55.23
CA ILE A 519 -4.00 40.87 -53.92
C ILE A 519 -2.90 40.04 -53.27
N TYR A 520 -2.39 40.53 -52.14
CA TYR A 520 -1.31 39.90 -51.39
C TYR A 520 -1.81 39.20 -50.14
N LYS A 521 -1.14 38.11 -49.76
CA LYS A 521 -1.33 37.43 -48.49
C LYS A 521 -0.28 37.96 -47.51
N VAL A 522 -0.71 38.67 -46.47
CA VAL A 522 0.18 39.13 -45.39
C VAL A 522 -0.04 38.24 -44.18
N THR A 523 1.03 37.58 -43.74
CA THR A 523 1.06 36.70 -42.57
C THR A 523 1.45 37.52 -41.33
N TYR A 524 0.72 37.41 -40.23
CA TYR A 524 1.09 38.01 -38.93
C TYR A 524 1.16 36.89 -37.90
N THR A 525 2.25 36.86 -37.13
CA THR A 525 2.46 35.93 -36.01
C THR A 525 2.56 36.71 -34.71
N ALA A 526 1.83 36.29 -33.69
CA ALA A 526 2.03 36.71 -32.31
C ALA A 526 2.75 35.59 -31.56
N GLU A 527 3.88 35.89 -30.94
CA GLU A 527 4.63 34.98 -30.05
C GLU A 527 4.56 35.54 -28.62
N ASP A 528 4.32 34.70 -27.61
CA ASP A 528 4.24 35.14 -26.21
C ASP A 528 5.61 35.36 -25.52
N GLY A 529 6.70 35.21 -26.27
CA GLY A 529 8.09 35.29 -25.77
C GLY A 529 8.54 34.07 -24.98
N LEU A 530 7.68 33.06 -24.83
CA LEU A 530 7.90 31.82 -24.09
C LEU A 530 7.57 30.60 -24.99
N GLY A 531 7.74 30.74 -26.30
CA GLY A 531 7.62 29.67 -27.29
C GLY A 531 6.19 29.28 -27.70
N LEU A 532 5.14 29.96 -27.23
CA LEU A 532 3.79 29.79 -27.78
C LEU A 532 3.49 30.89 -28.80
N SER A 533 2.97 30.50 -29.96
CA SER A 533 2.61 31.42 -31.03
C SER A 533 1.27 31.12 -31.67
N THR A 534 0.63 32.14 -32.23
CA THR A 534 -0.50 32.01 -33.16
C THR A 534 -0.26 32.85 -34.41
N THR A 535 -0.83 32.44 -35.54
CA THR A 535 -0.59 33.07 -36.84
C THR A 535 -1.90 33.20 -37.62
N PHE A 536 -2.20 34.39 -38.15
CA PHE A 536 -3.23 34.57 -39.17
C PHE A 536 -2.62 34.91 -40.53
N SER A 537 -3.46 34.98 -41.55
CA SER A 537 -3.11 35.68 -42.79
C SER A 537 -4.28 36.48 -43.35
N VAL A 538 -4.04 37.73 -43.69
CA VAL A 538 -5.02 38.65 -44.28
C VAL A 538 -4.79 38.82 -45.77
N LYS A 539 -5.86 39.17 -46.50
CA LYS A 539 -5.76 39.64 -47.88
C LYS A 539 -5.64 41.17 -47.88
N VAL A 540 -4.61 41.67 -48.56
CA VAL A 540 -4.45 43.11 -48.82
C VAL A 540 -4.51 43.35 -50.32
N THR A 541 -5.50 44.14 -50.74
CA THR A 541 -5.57 44.68 -52.10
C THR A 541 -4.62 45.86 -52.18
N ILE A 542 -3.63 45.79 -53.08
CA ILE A 542 -2.63 46.83 -53.27
C ILE A 542 -2.87 47.56 -54.59
N THR A 543 -2.91 48.89 -54.53
CA THR A 543 -3.18 49.77 -55.68
C THR A 543 -2.20 50.95 -55.75
N ASN A 544 -1.75 51.30 -56.94
CA ASN A 544 -0.89 52.47 -57.14
C ASN A 544 -1.71 53.76 -57.05
N VAL A 545 -1.36 54.71 -56.17
CA VAL A 545 -2.07 56.00 -56.07
C VAL A 545 -1.91 56.89 -57.30
N ASN A 546 -0.85 56.68 -58.09
CA ASN A 546 -0.46 57.58 -59.18
C ASN A 546 -1.20 57.30 -60.52
N GLY A 547 -2.34 56.59 -60.47
CA GLY A 547 -3.36 56.63 -61.50
C GLY A 547 -3.02 56.04 -62.88
N GLN A 548 -1.87 55.38 -63.04
CA GLN A 548 -1.52 54.71 -64.30
C GLN A 548 -1.87 53.23 -64.28
N THR A 549 -2.64 52.82 -65.27
CA THR A 549 -2.71 51.44 -65.75
C THR A 549 -1.31 50.99 -66.11
N VAL A 550 -0.75 50.01 -65.37
CA VAL A 550 0.42 49.28 -65.86
C VAL A 550 -0.05 48.40 -67.01
N SER A 551 0.14 48.87 -68.24
CA SER A 551 0.00 48.03 -69.43
C SER A 551 0.99 46.88 -69.34
N SER A 552 0.55 45.69 -69.69
CA SER A 552 1.35 44.47 -69.61
C SER A 552 2.51 44.48 -70.62
N GLU A 553 3.73 44.79 -70.18
CA GLU A 553 4.96 44.45 -70.90
C GLU A 553 6.22 44.59 -70.01
N GLN A 554 6.47 43.57 -69.18
CA GLN A 554 7.73 42.77 -69.11
C GLN A 554 7.69 41.77 -67.95
#